data_AF-A0A6C0JIC0-F1
#
_entry.id   AF-A0A6C0JIC0-F1
#
_cell.length_a   1.000
_cell.length_b   1.000
_cell.length_c   1.000
_cell.angle_alpha   90.00
_cell.angle_beta   90.00
_cell.angle_gamma   90.00
#
_symmetry.space_group_name_H-M   'P 1'
#
loop_
_entity.id
_entity.type
_entity.pdbx_description
1 polymer ?
#
loop_
_entity_poly.entity_id
_entity_poly.type
_entity_poly.pdbx_seq_one_letter_code
_entity_poly.pdbx_strand_id
1 'polypeptide(L)'
;MNRAFDYNGVQISASKPVQKLVKRHRILHIDSGDRDIQFFPNNGNFTVYLPRAYERVSLINIKSAEFPQVVGAGGSNLNVWVGPDSTGSGSVISVPPNYFFLEAKGLNMCDETAPSADRSASTNSVFAKFVIANPTDPVTIYNESSDAHQEIEFFPPLTKLDRFQFRVRTHGMDANRYMYWSAGDWSISLDIETLENVFDEFSSIETRIGDRS
;
A
#
# COMPACT_ATOMS: atom_id res chain seq x y z
N MET A 1 -16.66 -30.38 42.22
CA MET A 1 -16.89 -29.52 41.02
C MET A 1 -18.38 -29.49 40.76
N ASN A 2 -19.04 -28.34 40.93
CA ASN A 2 -20.46 -28.19 40.58
C ASN A 2 -20.60 -28.22 39.06
N ARG A 3 -21.34 -29.20 38.53
CA ARG A 3 -21.70 -29.28 37.12
C ARG A 3 -23.03 -28.55 36.94
N ALA A 4 -23.10 -27.62 36.00
CA ALA A 4 -24.34 -26.99 35.59
C ALA A 4 -24.96 -27.78 34.43
N PHE A 5 -26.27 -27.91 34.43
CA PHE A 5 -27.03 -28.62 33.39
C PHE A 5 -28.12 -27.69 32.85
N ASP A 6 -28.43 -27.78 31.56
CA ASP A 6 -29.59 -27.10 30.97
C ASP A 6 -30.91 -27.83 31.31
N TYR A 7 -32.03 -27.29 30.82
CA TYR A 7 -33.35 -27.88 31.02
C TYR A 7 -33.50 -29.29 30.42
N ASN A 8 -32.69 -29.64 29.43
CA ASN A 8 -32.69 -30.94 28.75
C ASN A 8 -31.67 -31.93 29.34
N GLY A 9 -30.99 -31.58 30.44
CA GLY A 9 -29.99 -32.42 31.10
C GLY A 9 -28.62 -32.45 30.41
N VAL A 10 -28.38 -31.53 29.47
CA VAL A 10 -27.08 -31.37 28.81
C VAL A 10 -26.15 -30.62 29.74
N GLN A 11 -24.94 -31.13 29.93
CA GLN A 11 -23.92 -30.44 30.72
C GLN A 11 -23.52 -29.14 30.02
N ILE A 12 -23.66 -28.03 30.73
CA ILE A 12 -23.27 -26.71 30.27
C ILE A 12 -22.09 -26.19 31.10
N SER A 13 -21.23 -25.41 30.45
CA SER A 13 -20.21 -24.62 31.12
C SER A 13 -20.34 -23.16 30.71
N ALA A 14 -20.04 -22.25 31.63
CA ALA A 14 -19.82 -20.86 31.28
C ALA A 14 -18.60 -20.81 30.34
N SER A 15 -18.78 -20.28 29.14
CA SER A 15 -17.66 -20.10 28.22
C SER A 15 -16.66 -19.10 28.83
N LYS A 16 -15.39 -19.26 28.49
CA LYS A 16 -14.35 -18.30 28.84
C LYS A 16 -13.83 -17.67 27.56
N PRO A 17 -13.75 -16.33 27.49
CA PRO A 17 -13.23 -15.67 26.30
C PRO A 17 -11.74 -16.02 26.16
N VAL A 18 -11.36 -16.57 25.01
CA VAL A 18 -9.96 -16.88 24.66
C VAL A 18 -9.42 -15.76 23.79
N GLN A 19 -8.20 -15.29 24.08
CA GLN A 19 -7.54 -14.30 23.23
C GLN A 19 -7.13 -14.97 21.91
N LYS A 20 -7.55 -14.38 20.80
CA LYS A 20 -7.23 -14.83 19.45
C LYS A 20 -6.73 -13.65 18.62
N LEU A 21 -5.79 -13.92 17.71
CA LEU A 21 -5.43 -12.97 16.67
C LEU A 21 -6.48 -13.03 15.57
N VAL A 22 -7.10 -11.89 15.29
CA VAL A 22 -8.10 -11.74 14.23
C VAL A 22 -7.57 -10.74 13.20
N LYS A 23 -7.76 -11.06 11.92
CA LYS A 23 -7.46 -10.15 10.81
C LYS A 23 -8.47 -9.01 10.79
N ARG A 24 -7.99 -7.77 10.75
CA ARG A 24 -8.82 -6.57 10.54
C ARG A 24 -8.29 -5.77 9.36
N HIS A 25 -9.22 -5.47 8.44
CA HIS A 25 -9.01 -4.62 7.28
C HIS A 25 -9.30 -3.17 7.61
N ARG A 26 -8.48 -2.27 7.08
CA ARG A 26 -8.58 -0.83 7.29
C ARG A 26 -8.22 -0.14 5.98
N ILE A 27 -9.20 0.53 5.40
CA ILE A 27 -8.99 1.34 4.20
C ILE A 27 -8.35 2.66 4.63
N LEU A 28 -7.24 3.00 3.99
CA LEU A 28 -6.49 4.23 4.16
C LEU A 28 -6.44 4.94 2.80
N HIS A 29 -6.91 6.18 2.78
CA HIS A 29 -6.76 7.08 1.64
C HIS A 29 -5.53 7.95 1.86
N ILE A 30 -4.69 8.06 0.84
CA ILE A 30 -3.47 8.87 0.84
C ILE A 30 -3.55 9.83 -0.34
N ASP A 31 -3.28 11.10 -0.08
CA ASP A 31 -3.12 12.14 -1.09
C ASP A 31 -1.67 12.64 -1.08
N SER A 32 -1.05 12.80 -2.25
CA SER A 32 0.29 13.39 -2.34
C SER A 32 0.32 14.86 -1.91
N GLY A 33 -0.82 15.55 -1.89
CA GLY A 33 -0.99 16.90 -1.36
C GLY A 33 -0.73 17.01 0.15
N ASP A 34 -0.88 15.92 0.91
CA ASP A 34 -0.62 15.89 2.37
C ASP A 34 0.87 15.84 2.73
N ARG A 35 1.76 15.84 1.73
CA ARG A 35 3.22 15.87 1.96
C ARG A 35 3.65 17.18 2.61
N ASP A 36 4.75 17.13 3.34
CA ASP A 36 5.43 18.34 3.79
C ASP A 36 6.14 19.01 2.61
N ILE A 37 5.52 20.03 2.02
CA ILE A 37 6.03 20.74 0.83
C ILE A 37 7.33 21.51 1.08
N GLN A 38 7.71 21.77 2.34
CA GLN A 38 8.99 22.43 2.62
C GLN A 38 10.16 21.46 2.43
N PHE A 39 9.97 20.19 2.79
CA PHE A 39 10.98 19.15 2.61
C PHE A 39 10.82 18.38 1.29
N PHE A 40 9.59 18.19 0.85
CA PHE A 40 9.22 17.41 -0.33
C PHE A 40 8.36 18.27 -1.28
N PRO A 41 8.97 19.20 -2.03
CA PRO A 41 8.22 20.09 -2.91
C PRO A 41 7.49 19.32 -4.04
N ASN A 42 8.07 18.21 -4.50
CA ASN A 42 7.54 17.39 -5.59
C ASN A 42 6.70 16.22 -5.06
N ASN A 43 5.68 15.80 -5.81
CA ASN A 43 4.85 14.64 -5.49
C ASN A 43 5.41 13.29 -5.98
N GLY A 44 6.65 13.26 -6.46
CA GLY A 44 7.29 12.04 -6.97
C GLY A 44 8.14 11.28 -5.96
N ASN A 45 8.56 11.93 -4.88
CA ASN A 45 9.34 11.34 -3.80
C ASN A 45 9.04 12.09 -2.51
N PHE A 46 8.30 11.47 -1.60
CA PHE A 46 7.88 12.14 -0.38
C PHE A 46 7.56 11.16 0.74
N THR A 47 7.47 11.69 1.96
CA THR A 47 7.02 10.95 3.14
C THR A 47 5.66 11.46 3.58
N VAL A 48 4.74 10.54 3.86
CA VAL A 48 3.43 10.81 4.47
C VAL A 48 3.32 10.08 5.80
N TYR A 49 2.82 10.78 6.81
CA TYR A 49 2.61 10.23 8.15
C TYR A 49 1.20 9.65 8.26
N LEU A 50 1.11 8.44 8.80
CA LEU A 50 -0.18 7.79 8.96
C LEU A 50 -0.94 8.38 10.17
N PRO A 51 -2.29 8.39 10.13
CA PRO A 51 -3.10 8.89 11.24
C PRO A 51 -2.92 8.11 12.54
N ARG A 52 -2.37 6.89 12.44
CA ARG A 52 -1.94 6.06 13.57
C ARG A 52 -0.84 5.11 13.12
N ALA A 53 -0.12 4.58 14.11
CA ALA A 53 0.71 3.40 13.88
C ALA A 53 -0.18 2.16 13.71
N TYR A 54 -0.03 1.46 12.59
CA TYR A 54 -0.60 0.14 12.36
C TYR A 54 0.42 -0.89 12.85
N GLU A 55 -0.02 -1.86 13.64
CA GLU A 55 0.85 -2.90 14.18
C GLU A 55 0.48 -4.26 13.60
N ARG A 56 1.47 -5.15 13.48
CA ARG A 56 1.30 -6.51 12.95
C ARG A 56 0.57 -6.52 11.61
N VAL A 57 1.06 -5.69 10.69
CA VAL A 57 0.51 -5.61 9.33
C VAL A 57 0.90 -6.89 8.59
N SER A 58 -0.09 -7.69 8.21
CA SER A 58 0.08 -8.94 7.49
C SER A 58 -0.05 -8.77 5.99
N LEU A 59 -0.83 -7.79 5.53
CA LEU A 59 -1.05 -7.55 4.11
C LEU A 59 -1.32 -6.07 3.84
N ILE A 60 -0.81 -5.58 2.71
CA ILE A 60 -1.20 -4.30 2.13
C ILE A 60 -1.62 -4.53 0.69
N ASN A 61 -2.79 -4.03 0.32
CA ASN A 61 -3.33 -4.13 -1.03
C ASN A 61 -3.75 -2.75 -1.55
N ILE A 62 -3.52 -2.49 -2.82
CA ILE A 62 -3.95 -1.25 -3.47
C ILE A 62 -5.36 -1.47 -4.04
N LYS A 63 -6.34 -0.75 -3.48
CA LYS A 63 -7.73 -0.78 -3.92
C LYS A 63 -7.97 0.07 -5.17
N SER A 64 -7.46 1.30 -5.14
CA SER A 64 -7.60 2.24 -6.24
C SER A 64 -6.46 3.26 -6.21
N ALA A 65 -6.15 3.85 -7.36
CA ALA A 65 -5.23 4.96 -7.45
C ALA A 65 -5.64 5.88 -8.60
N GLU A 66 -5.39 7.17 -8.43
CA GLU A 66 -5.68 8.21 -9.42
C GLU A 66 -4.47 9.11 -9.56
N PHE A 67 -3.96 9.23 -10.78
CA PHE A 67 -2.81 10.06 -11.10
C PHE A 67 -3.17 11.11 -12.15
N PRO A 68 -2.61 12.33 -12.08
CA PRO A 68 -2.89 13.35 -13.06
C PRO A 68 -2.50 12.92 -14.50
N GLN A 69 -3.09 13.61 -15.47
CA GLN A 69 -2.80 13.42 -16.89
C GLN A 69 -1.29 13.41 -17.19
N VAL A 70 -0.86 12.43 -17.98
CA VAL A 70 0.54 12.26 -18.39
C VAL A 70 0.92 13.24 -19.50
N VAL A 71 0.06 13.42 -20.50
CA VAL A 71 0.24 14.37 -21.62
C VAL A 71 -0.96 15.29 -21.73
N GLY A 72 -0.73 16.59 -21.54
CA GLY A 72 -1.73 17.64 -21.76
C GLY A 72 -1.56 18.37 -23.10
N ALA A 73 -2.36 19.41 -23.31
CA ALA A 73 -2.36 20.22 -24.54
C ALA A 73 -1.01 20.92 -24.84
N GLY A 74 -0.16 21.11 -23.82
CA GLY A 74 1.17 21.72 -23.92
C GLY A 74 2.35 20.73 -23.95
N GLY A 75 2.09 19.43 -24.00
CA GLY A 75 3.11 18.38 -23.92
C GLY A 75 3.00 17.52 -22.66
N SER A 76 4.08 16.84 -22.30
CA SER A 76 4.13 15.98 -21.12
C SER A 76 4.07 16.81 -19.84
N ASN A 77 3.16 16.44 -18.92
CA ASN A 77 3.08 17.01 -17.57
C ASN A 77 4.00 16.26 -16.58
N LEU A 78 4.67 15.20 -17.05
CA LEU A 78 5.61 14.44 -16.26
C LEU A 78 7.00 15.02 -16.37
N ASN A 79 7.60 15.26 -15.20
CA ASN A 79 8.96 15.71 -15.07
C ASN A 79 9.81 14.66 -14.38
N VAL A 80 11.12 14.69 -14.65
CA VAL A 80 12.15 13.91 -13.97
C VAL A 80 12.96 14.82 -13.09
N TRP A 81 13.12 14.41 -11.84
CA TRP A 81 14.07 15.00 -10.94
C TRP A 81 15.32 14.13 -10.81
N VAL A 82 16.49 14.76 -10.64
CA VAL A 82 17.78 14.08 -10.45
C VAL A 82 18.44 14.64 -9.19
N GLY A 83 18.71 13.79 -8.21
CA GLY A 83 19.39 14.17 -6.97
C GLY A 83 18.44 14.49 -5.81
N PRO A 84 18.92 15.18 -4.76
CA PRO A 84 18.14 15.49 -3.57
C PRO A 84 16.92 16.36 -3.89
N ASP A 85 15.83 16.16 -3.16
CA ASP A 85 14.61 16.96 -3.33
C ASP A 85 14.91 18.45 -3.10
N SER A 86 14.49 19.29 -4.05
CA SER A 86 14.65 20.74 -3.93
C SER A 86 13.57 21.48 -4.71
N THR A 87 13.38 22.75 -4.38
CA THR A 87 12.47 23.64 -5.11
C THR A 87 13.07 23.99 -6.47
N GLY A 88 12.55 23.40 -7.53
CA GLY A 88 13.00 23.65 -8.90
C GLY A 88 12.17 22.91 -9.94
N SER A 89 12.41 23.20 -11.21
CA SER A 89 11.78 22.49 -12.33
C SER A 89 12.70 21.38 -12.82
N GLY A 90 12.23 20.14 -12.74
CA GLY A 90 12.86 18.98 -13.36
C GLY A 90 12.76 19.01 -14.88
N SER A 91 13.39 18.02 -15.52
CA SER A 91 13.36 17.89 -16.99
C SER A 91 12.09 17.19 -17.43
N VAL A 92 11.39 17.71 -18.44
CA VAL A 92 10.17 17.09 -18.99
C VAL A 92 10.49 15.74 -19.63
N ILE A 93 9.66 14.72 -19.36
CA ILE A 93 9.73 13.43 -20.04
C ILE A 93 9.19 13.62 -21.47
N SER A 94 10.05 13.51 -22.48
CA SER A 94 9.69 13.76 -23.89
C SER A 94 8.85 12.65 -24.53
N VAL A 95 9.00 11.41 -24.06
CA VAL A 95 8.24 10.24 -24.54
C VAL A 95 7.43 9.69 -23.37
N PRO A 96 6.09 9.74 -23.42
CA PRO A 96 5.24 9.21 -22.37
C PRO A 96 5.54 7.73 -22.10
N PRO A 97 5.72 7.33 -20.83
CA PRO A 97 5.96 5.93 -20.51
C PRO A 97 4.65 5.12 -20.64
N ASN A 98 4.78 3.82 -20.96
CA ASN A 98 3.63 2.90 -20.98
C ASN A 98 3.13 2.52 -19.57
N TYR A 99 4.01 2.64 -18.58
CA TYR A 99 3.73 2.35 -17.18
C TYR A 99 4.77 3.04 -16.30
N PHE A 100 4.45 3.16 -15.03
CA PHE A 100 5.40 3.58 -14.00
C PHE A 100 5.27 2.68 -12.78
N PHE A 101 6.28 2.72 -11.94
CA PHE A 101 6.32 2.04 -10.66
C PHE A 101 6.12 3.02 -9.53
N LEU A 102 5.38 2.57 -8.53
CA LEU A 102 5.40 3.13 -7.19
C LEU A 102 6.30 2.23 -6.35
N GLU A 103 7.16 2.86 -5.59
CA GLU A 103 7.96 2.24 -4.55
C GLU A 103 7.49 2.76 -3.20
N ALA A 104 7.51 1.87 -2.22
CA ALA A 104 7.30 2.20 -0.82
C ALA A 104 8.54 1.70 -0.07
N LYS A 105 9.38 2.63 0.39
CA LYS A 105 10.70 2.29 0.93
C LYS A 105 10.60 1.31 2.10
N GLY A 106 11.27 0.17 1.96
CA GLY A 106 11.26 -0.92 2.95
C GLY A 106 10.04 -1.83 2.90
N LEU A 107 9.11 -1.60 1.97
CA LEU A 107 7.88 -2.39 1.78
C LEU A 107 7.77 -3.02 0.38
N ASN A 108 8.70 -2.70 -0.52
CA ASN A 108 8.77 -3.32 -1.84
C ASN A 108 8.98 -4.84 -1.72
N MET A 109 8.20 -5.60 -2.48
CA MET A 109 8.29 -7.07 -2.55
C MET A 109 8.23 -7.63 -3.97
N CYS A 110 8.16 -6.75 -4.98
CA CYS A 110 8.19 -7.16 -6.38
C CYS A 110 9.59 -7.00 -6.96
N ASP A 111 10.02 -8.04 -7.68
CA ASP A 111 11.24 -8.02 -8.47
C ASP A 111 11.00 -7.36 -9.82
N GLU A 112 12.03 -6.70 -10.33
CA GLU A 112 12.04 -6.12 -11.66
C GLU A 112 13.25 -6.68 -12.42
N THR A 113 13.13 -6.80 -13.73
CA THR A 113 14.29 -7.10 -14.57
C THR A 113 15.16 -5.85 -14.69
N ALA A 114 16.48 -5.99 -14.62
CA ALA A 114 17.34 -4.82 -14.74
C ALA A 114 17.41 -4.36 -16.21
N PRO A 115 17.43 -3.03 -16.47
CA PRO A 115 17.83 -2.53 -17.77
C PRO A 115 19.32 -2.85 -17.99
N SER A 116 19.65 -3.49 -19.11
CA SER A 116 21.03 -3.81 -19.53
C SER A 116 21.70 -4.94 -18.73
N ALA A 117 23.04 -4.98 -18.67
CA ALA A 117 23.83 -6.09 -18.13
C ALA A 117 23.91 -6.13 -16.60
N ASP A 118 23.09 -5.35 -15.89
CA ASP A 118 23.16 -5.22 -14.44
C ASP A 118 22.49 -6.42 -13.76
N ARG A 119 23.27 -7.49 -13.54
CA ARG A 119 22.73 -8.74 -12.98
C ARG A 119 22.44 -8.53 -11.49
N SER A 120 21.20 -8.80 -11.08
CA SER A 120 20.75 -8.89 -9.68
C SER A 120 20.53 -7.57 -8.90
N ALA A 121 20.43 -6.41 -9.57
CA ALA A 121 20.25 -5.12 -8.88
C ALA A 121 18.80 -4.78 -8.45
N SER A 122 17.79 -5.52 -8.95
CA SER A 122 16.39 -5.09 -8.90
C SER A 122 15.45 -6.04 -8.13
N THR A 123 15.96 -6.78 -7.15
CA THR A 123 15.14 -7.60 -6.25
C THR A 123 14.39 -6.72 -5.24
N ASN A 124 13.13 -7.02 -4.94
CA ASN A 124 12.29 -6.23 -4.01
C ASN A 124 12.39 -4.72 -4.30
N SER A 125 12.32 -4.36 -5.58
CA SER A 125 12.56 -2.99 -6.04
C SER A 125 11.26 -2.20 -6.27
N VAL A 126 10.13 -2.90 -6.39
CA VAL A 126 8.83 -2.31 -6.73
C VAL A 126 7.79 -2.65 -5.67
N PHE A 127 6.94 -1.67 -5.35
CA PHE A 127 5.73 -1.87 -4.54
C PHE A 127 4.51 -2.12 -5.43
N ALA A 128 4.38 -1.34 -6.50
CA ALA A 128 3.25 -1.41 -7.41
C ALA A 128 3.59 -0.92 -8.81
N LYS A 129 2.85 -1.40 -9.82
CA LYS A 129 2.94 -1.01 -11.23
C LYS A 129 1.62 -0.42 -11.69
N PHE A 130 1.66 0.75 -12.31
CA PHE A 130 0.50 1.41 -12.89
C PHE A 130 0.65 1.52 -14.39
N VAL A 131 -0.33 1.02 -15.14
CA VAL A 131 -0.34 1.04 -16.60
C VAL A 131 -0.99 2.34 -17.06
N ILE A 132 -0.37 2.98 -18.06
CA ILE A 132 -0.93 4.14 -18.74
C ILE A 132 -1.59 3.62 -20.02
N ALA A 133 -2.91 3.39 -19.99
CA ALA A 133 -3.64 2.88 -21.14
C ALA A 133 -3.68 3.90 -22.29
N ASN A 134 -3.94 5.17 -21.96
CA ASN A 134 -3.87 6.27 -22.89
C ASN A 134 -3.25 7.50 -22.21
N PRO A 135 -2.07 7.97 -22.65
CA PRO A 135 -1.35 9.07 -22.00
C PRO A 135 -2.08 10.42 -22.08
N THR A 136 -3.05 10.56 -22.99
CA THR A 136 -3.86 11.79 -23.11
C THR A 136 -5.09 11.81 -22.21
N ASP A 137 -5.39 10.72 -21.50
CA ASP A 137 -6.54 10.69 -20.59
C ASP A 137 -6.35 11.71 -19.47
N PRO A 138 -7.42 12.40 -19.01
CA PRO A 138 -7.31 13.44 -18.00
C PRO A 138 -6.79 12.92 -16.65
N VAL A 139 -6.99 11.62 -16.39
CA VAL A 139 -6.52 10.93 -15.18
C VAL A 139 -6.09 9.52 -15.59
N THR A 140 -4.96 9.06 -15.08
CA THR A 140 -4.61 7.63 -15.09
C THR A 140 -5.23 6.98 -13.88
N ILE A 141 -6.14 6.04 -14.10
CA ILE A 141 -6.92 5.38 -13.04
C ILE A 141 -6.48 3.93 -12.94
N TYR A 142 -6.33 3.46 -11.70
CA TYR A 142 -6.22 2.04 -11.38
C TYR A 142 -7.37 1.65 -10.46
N ASN A 143 -7.99 0.51 -10.76
CA ASN A 143 -9.00 -0.09 -9.92
C ASN A 143 -8.77 -1.60 -9.83
N GLU A 144 -8.59 -2.10 -8.60
CA GLU A 144 -8.35 -3.52 -8.33
C GLU A 144 -9.39 -4.46 -8.98
N SER A 145 -10.64 -4.02 -9.13
CA SER A 145 -11.69 -4.86 -9.72
C SER A 145 -11.59 -5.02 -11.24
N SER A 146 -10.89 -4.13 -11.93
CA SER A 146 -10.71 -4.16 -13.39
C SER A 146 -9.28 -4.49 -13.82
N ASP A 147 -8.31 -4.16 -12.98
CA ASP A 147 -6.88 -4.33 -13.25
C ASP A 147 -6.32 -5.54 -12.48
N ALA A 148 -5.04 -5.85 -12.73
CA ALA A 148 -4.35 -6.90 -11.98
C ALA A 148 -4.20 -6.50 -10.50
N HIS A 149 -4.53 -7.43 -9.60
CA HIS A 149 -4.42 -7.22 -8.16
C HIS A 149 -2.97 -6.91 -7.76
N GLN A 150 -2.80 -5.93 -6.88
CA GLN A 150 -1.51 -5.49 -6.36
C GLN A 150 -1.51 -5.63 -4.84
N GLU A 151 -1.30 -6.86 -4.39
CA GLU A 151 -1.21 -7.21 -2.98
C GLU A 151 0.21 -7.59 -2.59
N ILE A 152 0.58 -7.22 -1.36
CA ILE A 152 1.84 -7.61 -0.74
C ILE A 152 1.51 -8.21 0.61
N GLU A 153 1.89 -9.47 0.77
CA GLU A 153 1.74 -10.23 2.02
C GLU A 153 3.08 -10.32 2.75
N PHE A 154 3.03 -10.11 4.07
CA PHE A 154 4.21 -10.05 4.93
C PHE A 154 4.29 -11.28 5.82
N PHE A 155 5.37 -12.06 5.64
CA PHE A 155 5.71 -13.20 6.49
C PHE A 155 7.18 -13.11 6.93
N PRO A 156 7.47 -12.74 8.19
CA PRO A 156 6.52 -12.43 9.27
C PRO A 156 5.78 -11.09 9.06
N PRO A 157 4.64 -10.86 9.75
CA PRO A 157 3.94 -9.57 9.73
C PRO A 157 4.84 -8.42 10.17
N LEU A 158 4.68 -7.25 9.54
CA LEU A 158 5.41 -6.04 9.91
C LEU A 158 5.04 -5.64 11.34
N THR A 159 6.05 -5.42 12.18
CA THR A 159 5.84 -5.04 13.57
C THR A 159 5.05 -3.74 13.69
N LYS A 160 5.43 -2.73 12.90
CA LYS A 160 4.86 -1.38 12.95
C LYS A 160 4.98 -0.70 11.60
N LEU A 161 3.92 0.01 11.20
CA LEU A 161 3.85 0.89 10.06
C LEU A 161 3.27 2.24 10.52
N ASP A 162 4.09 3.30 10.52
CA ASP A 162 3.69 4.64 10.96
C ASP A 162 3.79 5.71 9.88
N ARG A 163 4.49 5.42 8.79
CA ARG A 163 4.67 6.33 7.66
C ARG A 163 4.89 5.54 6.38
N PHE A 164 4.60 6.17 5.24
CA PHE A 164 5.08 5.72 3.95
C PHE A 164 6.09 6.70 3.41
N GLN A 165 7.17 6.19 2.84
CA GLN A 165 8.04 6.96 1.95
C GLN A 165 7.84 6.44 0.54
N PHE A 166 7.15 7.23 -0.28
CA PHE A 166 6.84 6.88 -1.66
C PHE A 166 7.90 7.43 -2.60
N ARG A 167 8.16 6.67 -3.67
CA ARG A 167 8.89 7.14 -4.84
C ARG A 167 8.22 6.63 -6.11
N VAL A 168 8.02 7.51 -7.09
CA VAL A 168 7.47 7.15 -8.40
C VAL A 168 8.58 7.17 -9.43
N ARG A 169 8.71 6.13 -10.24
CA ARG A 169 9.74 6.08 -11.29
C ARG A 169 9.31 5.27 -12.51
N THR A 170 10.02 5.43 -13.62
CA THR A 170 9.92 4.51 -14.76
C THR A 170 10.97 3.40 -14.66
N HIS A 171 10.83 2.37 -15.49
CA HIS A 171 11.76 1.23 -15.55
C HIS A 171 13.23 1.62 -15.79
N GLY A 172 13.47 2.64 -16.63
CA GLY A 172 14.82 3.08 -16.99
C GLY A 172 15.47 4.03 -15.98
N MET A 173 14.78 4.40 -14.91
CA MET A 173 15.31 5.35 -13.91
C MET A 173 16.15 4.64 -12.86
N ASP A 174 17.29 5.23 -12.53
CA ASP A 174 18.17 4.79 -11.45
C ASP A 174 17.65 5.22 -10.07
N ALA A 175 18.35 4.84 -9.00
CA ALA A 175 17.95 5.16 -7.64
C ALA A 175 18.04 6.66 -7.28
N ASN A 176 18.67 7.49 -8.11
CA ASN A 176 18.81 8.93 -7.88
C ASN A 176 17.80 9.74 -8.69
N ARG A 177 16.89 9.08 -9.40
CA ARG A 177 15.87 9.71 -10.24
C ARG A 177 14.49 9.28 -9.83
N TYR A 178 13.54 10.20 -9.94
CA TYR A 178 12.13 9.93 -9.80
C TYR A 178 11.35 10.80 -10.79
N MET A 179 10.14 10.35 -11.11
CA MET A 179 9.18 11.12 -11.88
C MET A 179 8.18 11.80 -10.95
N TYR A 180 7.68 12.96 -11.36
CA TYR A 180 6.66 13.69 -10.63
C TYR A 180 5.77 14.47 -11.62
N TRP A 181 4.59 14.85 -11.18
CA TRP A 181 3.69 15.72 -11.95
C TRP A 181 3.96 17.17 -11.60
N SER A 182 4.19 18.01 -12.61
CA SER A 182 4.42 19.44 -12.38
C SER A 182 3.16 20.19 -11.96
N ALA A 183 1.99 19.61 -12.19
CA ALA A 183 0.69 20.15 -11.81
C ALA A 183 -0.24 19.00 -11.38
N GLY A 184 -0.98 19.23 -10.30
CA GLY A 184 -1.88 18.25 -9.71
C GLY A 184 -1.17 17.29 -8.74
N ASP A 185 -1.96 16.76 -7.82
CA ASP A 185 -1.58 15.73 -6.87
C ASP A 185 -2.24 14.41 -7.26
N TRP A 186 -1.66 13.30 -6.79
CA TRP A 186 -2.20 11.96 -7.01
C TRP A 186 -2.68 11.38 -5.69
N SER A 187 -3.64 10.46 -5.76
CA SER A 187 -4.19 9.78 -4.59
C SER A 187 -4.21 8.27 -4.76
N ILE A 188 -4.14 7.56 -3.63
CA ILE A 188 -4.19 6.09 -3.58
C ILE A 188 -5.00 5.64 -2.38
N SER A 189 -5.77 4.56 -2.55
CA SER A 189 -6.49 3.89 -1.48
C SER A 189 -5.85 2.53 -1.22
N LEU A 190 -5.39 2.32 0.01
CA LEU A 190 -4.77 1.09 0.48
C LEU A 190 -5.72 0.36 1.42
N ASP A 191 -5.85 -0.95 1.28
CA ASP A 191 -6.38 -1.82 2.32
C ASP A 191 -5.22 -2.41 3.12
N ILE A 192 -5.20 -2.13 4.42
CA ILE A 192 -4.18 -2.61 5.35
C ILE A 192 -4.81 -3.67 6.25
N GLU A 193 -4.35 -4.91 6.11
CA GLU A 193 -4.69 -6.02 7.01
C GLU A 193 -3.76 -6.03 8.22
N THR A 194 -4.35 -6.04 9.41
CA THR A 194 -3.63 -6.09 10.69
C THR A 194 -4.09 -7.28 11.52
N LEU A 195 -3.19 -7.87 12.30
CA LEU A 195 -3.50 -8.91 13.27
C LEU A 195 -3.76 -8.29 14.64
N GLU A 196 -5.03 -8.15 15.01
CA GLU A 196 -5.43 -7.57 16.29
C GLU A 196 -5.68 -8.66 17.34
N ASN A 197 -5.31 -8.36 18.58
CA ASN A 197 -5.70 -9.17 19.73
C ASN A 197 -7.18 -8.88 20.04
N VAL A 198 -8.04 -9.84 19.77
CA VAL A 198 -9.46 -9.78 20.12
C VAL A 198 -9.82 -11.01 20.93
N PHE A 199 -10.92 -10.96 21.67
CA PHE A 199 -11.50 -12.16 22.25
C PHE A 199 -12.32 -12.89 21.19
N ASP A 200 -12.31 -14.22 21.27
CA ASP A 200 -13.27 -15.10 20.62
C ASP A 200 -14.72 -14.61 20.80
N GLU A 201 -15.58 -14.93 19.82
CA GLU A 201 -17.04 -14.77 19.94
C GLU A 201 -17.56 -15.71 21.03
N PHE A 202 -17.61 -15.19 22.27
CA PHE A 202 -18.04 -15.95 23.43
C PHE A 202 -19.57 -15.94 23.56
N SER A 203 -20.15 -17.11 23.77
CA SER A 203 -21.56 -17.28 24.16
C SER A 203 -21.65 -17.40 25.68
N SER A 204 -22.69 -16.87 26.31
CA SER A 204 -22.89 -17.03 27.76
C SER A 204 -23.04 -18.50 28.20
N ILE A 205 -23.37 -19.39 27.26
CA ILE A 205 -23.57 -20.83 27.47
C ILE A 205 -22.83 -21.59 26.37
N GLU A 206 -22.01 -22.57 26.76
CA GLU A 206 -21.38 -23.52 25.85
C GLU A 206 -21.87 -24.94 26.15
N THR A 207 -22.37 -25.62 25.12
CA THR A 207 -22.68 -27.06 25.14
C THR A 207 -21.47 -27.82 24.60
N ARG A 208 -20.97 -28.76 25.39
CA ARG A 208 -19.66 -29.40 25.17
C ARG A 208 -19.74 -30.43 24.02
N ILE A 209 -19.66 -29.99 22.76
CA ILE A 209 -19.71 -30.87 21.58
C ILE A 209 -18.47 -30.74 20.64
N GLY A 210 -17.43 -29.95 20.97
CA GLY A 210 -16.19 -29.98 20.17
C GLY A 210 -14.99 -29.28 20.81
N ASP A 211 -13.78 -29.67 20.40
CA ASP A 211 -12.52 -29.10 20.87
C ASP A 211 -12.37 -27.64 20.40
N ARG A 212 -12.33 -26.70 21.37
CA ARG A 212 -11.75 -25.37 21.17
C ARG A 212 -10.27 -25.44 21.59
N SER A 213 -9.40 -25.90 20.70
CA SER A 213 -7.94 -25.76 20.83
C SER A 213 -7.46 -24.48 20.15
#